data_AF-A0A6S6S9X7-F1
#
_entry.id   AF-A0A6S6S9X7-F1
#
_cell.length_a   1.000
_cell.length_b   1.000
_cell.length_c   1.000
_cell.angle_alpha   90.00
_cell.angle_beta   90.00
_cell.angle_gamma   90.00
#
_symmetry.space_group_name_H-M   'P 1'
#
loop_
_entity.id
_entity.type
_entity.pdbx_description
1 polymer ?
#
loop_
_entity_poly.entity_id
_entity_poly.type
_entity_poly.pdbx_seq_one_letter_code
_entity_poly.pdbx_strand_id
1 'polypeptide(L)'
;MRKFVKLLKKEGKYLMKIYLLIYLSTLSFGLTKNIELNTSTNTNSQTMISEERVKSELTNVLKNVKKYKEKNNNKIKDLELKLASIEKKFKYYKIKKNKEIKNLNTQLTLTKKKLLISQKRSCKEQKKNNISNKNKLKKSVSKNTINEEPIKTTKWIKVIVQNNINIYDLALKYYGDAHQYKKIYIANQNLIGNNFELQNGMSLKIPITESFEDQPLLLHEN
;
A
#
# COMPACT_ATOMS: atom_id res chain seq x y z
N MET A 1 -4.81 5.88 6.16
CA MET A 1 -4.88 7.36 6.09
C MET A 1 -6.21 7.97 6.55
N ARG A 2 -7.38 7.67 5.97
CA ARG A 2 -8.67 8.33 6.36
C ARG A 2 -9.08 8.18 7.83
N LYS A 3 -8.81 7.05 8.48
CA LYS A 3 -9.09 6.86 9.93
C LYS A 3 -8.20 7.74 10.83
N PHE A 4 -6.95 7.99 10.44
CA PHE A 4 -6.01 8.82 11.19
C PHE A 4 -6.39 10.31 11.13
N VAL A 5 -6.84 10.78 9.96
CA VAL A 5 -7.35 12.15 9.77
C VAL A 5 -8.61 12.41 10.63
N LYS A 6 -9.49 11.41 10.79
CA LYS A 6 -10.67 11.53 11.67
C LYS A 6 -10.29 11.61 13.16
N LEU A 7 -9.23 10.91 13.57
CA LEU A 7 -8.72 10.96 14.95
C LEU A 7 -8.09 12.31 15.29
N LEU A 8 -7.25 12.85 14.39
CA LEU A 8 -6.65 14.18 14.55
C LEU A 8 -7.71 15.30 14.62
N LYS A 9 -8.78 15.21 13.83
CA LYS A 9 -9.92 16.15 13.92
C LYS A 9 -10.68 16.07 15.25
N LYS A 10 -10.66 14.92 15.92
CA LYS A 10 -11.36 14.73 17.20
C LYS A 10 -10.52 15.22 18.38
N GLU A 11 -9.21 14.95 18.36
CA GLU A 11 -8.28 15.42 19.40
C GLU A 11 -8.01 16.93 19.30
N GLY A 12 -7.92 17.47 18.07
CA GLY A 12 -7.77 18.92 17.85
C GLY A 12 -8.96 19.73 18.38
N LYS A 13 -10.18 19.21 18.30
CA LYS A 13 -11.38 19.86 18.88
C LYS A 13 -11.31 19.94 20.42
N TYR A 14 -10.71 18.94 21.07
CA TYR A 14 -10.61 18.92 22.52
C TYR A 14 -9.58 19.94 23.04
N LEU A 15 -8.43 20.03 22.36
CA LEU A 15 -7.39 21.03 22.65
C LEU A 15 -7.89 22.45 22.41
N MET A 16 -8.62 22.69 21.31
CA MET A 16 -9.27 23.99 21.03
C MET A 16 -10.28 24.37 22.12
N LYS A 17 -11.07 23.42 22.62
CA LYS A 17 -12.05 23.68 23.68
C LYS A 17 -11.38 24.01 25.02
N ILE A 18 -10.26 23.34 25.35
CA ILE A 18 -9.46 23.66 26.54
C ILE A 18 -8.85 25.06 26.42
N TYR A 19 -8.27 25.39 25.26
CA TYR A 19 -7.68 26.71 25.03
C TYR A 19 -8.73 27.83 25.13
N LEU A 20 -9.92 27.62 24.57
CA LEU A 20 -11.03 28.56 24.67
C LEU A 20 -11.51 28.77 26.12
N LEU A 21 -11.57 27.71 26.92
CA LEU A 21 -11.93 27.80 28.35
C LEU A 21 -10.89 28.58 29.16
N ILE A 22 -9.59 28.34 28.89
CA ILE A 22 -8.51 29.11 29.53
C ILE A 22 -8.63 30.59 29.15
N TYR A 23 -8.80 30.90 27.87
CA TYR A 23 -8.94 32.27 27.39
C TYR A 23 -10.13 33.01 28.02
N LEU A 24 -11.31 32.37 28.08
CA LEU A 24 -12.50 32.94 28.72
C LEU A 24 -12.30 33.18 30.23
N SER A 25 -11.61 32.28 30.93
CA SER A 25 -11.32 32.45 32.36
C SER A 25 -10.36 33.62 32.64
N THR A 26 -9.38 33.85 31.76
CA THR A 26 -8.47 35.00 31.88
C THR A 26 -9.17 36.32 31.59
N LEU A 27 -10.15 36.32 30.67
CA LEU A 27 -10.90 37.52 30.31
C LEU A 27 -11.87 37.94 31.42
N SER A 28 -12.54 36.99 32.07
CA SER A 28 -13.43 37.29 33.21
C SER A 28 -12.66 37.85 34.41
N PHE A 29 -11.45 37.35 34.68
CA PHE A 29 -10.62 37.81 35.80
C PHE A 29 -10.16 39.28 35.63
N GLY A 30 -9.94 39.73 34.39
CA GLY A 30 -9.61 41.13 34.11
C GLY A 30 -10.79 42.09 34.35
N LEU A 31 -12.02 41.63 34.11
CA LEU A 31 -13.23 42.44 34.27
C LEU A 31 -13.64 42.63 35.74
N THR A 32 -13.50 41.60 36.57
CA THR A 32 -13.87 41.68 38.00
C THR A 32 -12.96 42.62 38.79
N LYS A 33 -11.67 42.69 38.44
CA LYS A 33 -10.68 43.55 39.10
C LYS A 33 -10.98 45.06 38.96
N ASN A 34 -11.75 45.45 37.94
CA ASN A 34 -12.18 46.84 37.74
C ASN A 34 -13.44 47.22 38.52
N ILE A 35 -14.22 46.24 38.98
CA ILE A 35 -15.49 46.48 39.69
C ILE A 35 -15.26 46.53 41.22
N GLU A 36 -14.27 45.80 41.73
CA GLU A 36 -13.95 45.70 43.17
C GLU A 36 -13.34 46.98 43.79
N LEU A 37 -12.92 47.98 43.00
CA LEU A 37 -12.39 49.23 43.55
C LEU A 37 -13.46 50.13 44.20
N ASN A 38 -14.76 49.84 44.06
CA ASN A 38 -15.83 50.76 44.44
C ASN A 38 -16.76 50.30 45.58
N THR A 39 -16.58 49.12 46.17
CA THR A 39 -17.48 48.62 47.23
C THR A 39 -16.71 47.91 48.35
N SER A 40 -16.10 48.69 49.24
CA SER A 40 -15.48 48.18 50.47
C SER A 40 -16.44 48.30 51.63
N THR A 41 -16.82 47.13 52.19
CA THR A 41 -16.87 46.75 53.61
C THR A 41 -18.10 45.88 53.86
N ASN A 42 -17.89 44.55 53.97
CA ASN A 42 -18.69 43.52 54.68
C ASN A 42 -18.94 42.18 53.93
N THR A 43 -18.01 41.70 53.09
CA THR A 43 -18.16 40.42 52.33
C THR A 43 -17.01 39.39 52.51
N ASN A 44 -16.09 39.59 53.46
CA ASN A 44 -14.82 38.83 53.53
C ASN A 44 -14.93 37.33 53.90
N SER A 45 -16.02 36.86 54.51
CA SER A 45 -16.11 35.46 54.98
C SER A 45 -16.63 34.49 53.92
N GLN A 46 -17.49 34.97 53.00
CA GLN A 46 -18.08 34.12 51.97
C GLN A 46 -17.12 33.89 50.79
N THR A 47 -16.20 34.83 50.54
CA THR A 47 -15.14 34.72 49.53
C THR A 47 -14.13 33.62 49.90
N MET A 48 -13.67 33.53 51.15
CA MET A 48 -12.70 32.50 51.56
C MET A 48 -13.20 31.06 51.35
N ILE A 49 -14.47 30.77 51.69
CA ILE A 49 -15.05 29.42 51.52
C ILE A 49 -15.12 29.05 50.03
N SER A 50 -15.39 30.02 49.16
CA SER A 50 -15.44 29.80 47.72
C SER A 50 -14.06 29.50 47.12
N GLU A 51 -12.99 30.15 47.61
CA GLU A 51 -11.62 29.95 47.13
C GLU A 51 -11.09 28.56 47.46
N GLU A 52 -11.33 28.08 48.68
CA GLU A 52 -10.85 26.76 49.12
C GLU A 52 -11.51 25.63 48.31
N ARG A 53 -12.81 25.77 48.02
CA ARG A 53 -13.54 24.84 47.15
C ARG A 53 -12.95 24.82 45.74
N VAL A 54 -12.74 25.99 45.14
CA VAL A 54 -12.14 26.09 43.80
C VAL A 54 -10.73 25.47 43.77
N LYS A 55 -9.91 25.72 44.80
CA LYS A 55 -8.58 25.12 44.93
C LYS A 55 -8.64 23.60 45.02
N SER A 56 -9.60 23.05 45.77
CA SER A 56 -9.82 21.61 45.87
C SER A 56 -10.22 21.00 44.52
N GLU A 57 -11.13 21.64 43.78
CA GLU A 57 -11.57 21.18 42.46
C GLU A 57 -10.42 21.23 41.44
N LEU A 58 -9.63 22.30 41.47
CA LEU A 58 -8.45 22.46 40.61
C LEU A 58 -7.40 21.35 40.88
N THR A 59 -7.13 21.03 42.14
CA THR A 59 -6.17 19.97 42.49
C THR A 59 -6.65 18.59 42.01
N ASN A 60 -7.96 18.31 42.12
CA ASN A 60 -8.58 17.10 41.60
C ASN A 60 -8.49 17.00 40.07
N VAL A 61 -8.78 18.10 39.36
CA VAL A 61 -8.64 18.18 37.89
C VAL A 61 -7.19 17.94 37.49
N LEU A 62 -6.22 18.57 38.15
CA LEU A 62 -4.79 18.37 37.89
C LEU A 62 -4.35 16.92 38.10
N LYS A 63 -4.83 16.26 39.16
CA LYS A 63 -4.56 14.84 39.43
C LYS A 63 -5.11 13.94 38.31
N ASN A 64 -6.32 14.20 37.84
CA ASN A 64 -6.94 13.46 36.75
C ASN A 64 -6.19 13.65 35.41
N VAL A 65 -5.78 14.88 35.10
CA VAL A 65 -4.98 15.20 33.92
C VAL A 65 -3.63 14.46 33.95
N LYS A 66 -2.95 14.45 35.10
CA LYS A 66 -1.68 13.69 35.28
C LYS A 66 -1.89 12.19 35.04
N LYS A 67 -2.93 11.60 35.63
CA LYS A 67 -3.26 10.17 35.45
C LYS A 67 -3.57 9.83 33.98
N TYR A 68 -4.31 10.69 33.29
CA TYR A 68 -4.61 10.51 31.87
C TYR A 68 -3.35 10.58 30.99
N LYS A 69 -2.47 11.56 31.26
CA LYS A 69 -1.17 11.71 30.57
C LYS A 69 -0.31 10.45 30.73
N GLU A 70 -0.19 9.94 31.95
CA GLU A 70 0.58 8.73 32.23
C GLU A 70 0.03 7.49 31.50
N LYS A 71 -1.30 7.29 31.54
CA LYS A 71 -1.97 6.20 30.82
C LYS A 71 -1.70 6.26 29.31
N ASN A 72 -1.75 7.46 28.72
CA ASN A 72 -1.48 7.64 27.30
C ASN A 72 0.00 7.39 26.96
N ASN A 73 0.93 7.86 27.80
CA ASN A 73 2.36 7.59 27.62
C ASN A 73 2.67 6.09 27.65
N ASN A 74 2.06 5.34 28.57
CA ASN A 74 2.22 3.88 28.63
C ASN A 74 1.67 3.19 27.37
N LYS A 75 0.53 3.67 26.84
CA LYS A 75 -0.02 3.17 25.58
C LYS A 75 0.88 3.47 24.38
N ILE A 76 1.49 4.66 24.34
CA ILE A 76 2.46 5.02 23.30
C ILE A 76 3.66 4.06 23.35
N LYS A 77 4.23 3.82 24.54
CA LYS A 77 5.34 2.87 24.71
C LYS A 77 4.98 1.45 24.27
N ASP A 78 3.79 0.96 24.61
CA ASP A 78 3.31 -0.36 24.15
C ASP A 78 3.20 -0.43 22.62
N LEU A 79 2.70 0.63 21.98
CA LEU A 79 2.63 0.71 20.52
C LEU A 79 4.03 0.75 19.87
N GLU A 80 4.98 1.48 20.45
CA GLU A 80 6.37 1.52 19.99
C GLU A 80 7.03 0.13 20.06
N LEU A 81 6.82 -0.60 21.17
CA LEU A 81 7.31 -1.97 21.32
C LEU A 81 6.71 -2.92 20.29
N LYS A 82 5.39 -2.82 20.03
CA LYS A 82 4.71 -3.61 19.00
C LYS A 82 5.26 -3.30 17.61
N LEU A 83 5.47 -2.03 17.29
CA LEU A 83 6.02 -1.58 16.02
C LEU A 83 7.44 -2.13 15.82
N ALA A 84 8.32 -2.02 16.82
CA ALA A 84 9.66 -2.58 16.77
C ALA A 84 9.66 -4.12 16.56
N SER A 85 8.71 -4.83 17.17
CA SER A 85 8.53 -6.28 16.95
C SER A 85 8.13 -6.61 15.52
N ILE A 86 7.20 -5.85 14.94
CA ILE A 86 6.77 -6.00 13.54
C ILE A 86 7.93 -5.73 12.58
N GLU A 87 8.71 -4.67 12.80
CA GLU A 87 9.88 -4.33 11.99
C GLU A 87 10.93 -5.46 12.00
N LYS A 88 11.22 -6.04 13.17
CA LYS A 88 12.12 -7.18 13.30
C LYS A 88 11.62 -8.40 12.50
N LYS A 89 10.32 -8.73 12.62
CA LYS A 89 9.71 -9.83 11.86
C LYS A 89 9.80 -9.59 10.35
N PHE A 90 9.54 -8.36 9.90
CA PHE A 90 9.62 -8.00 8.48
C PHE A 90 11.07 -8.09 7.95
N LYS A 91 12.05 -7.63 8.73
CA LYS A 91 13.48 -7.76 8.40
C LYS A 91 13.89 -9.23 8.23
N TYR A 92 13.47 -10.11 9.15
CA TYR A 92 13.72 -11.54 9.06
C TYR A 92 13.09 -12.17 7.81
N TYR A 93 11.82 -11.84 7.53
CA TYR A 93 11.10 -12.30 6.35
C TYR A 93 11.82 -11.92 5.05
N LYS A 94 12.28 -10.67 4.94
CA LYS A 94 13.04 -10.18 3.76
C LYS A 94 14.32 -10.98 3.53
N ILE A 95 15.09 -11.26 4.59
CA ILE A 95 16.31 -12.08 4.51
C ILE A 95 15.98 -13.49 4.04
N LYS A 96 14.95 -14.12 4.61
CA LYS A 96 14.52 -15.48 4.25
C LYS A 96 14.11 -15.56 2.77
N LYS A 97 13.30 -14.61 2.29
CA LYS A 97 12.86 -14.56 0.88
C LYS A 97 14.01 -14.31 -0.09
N ASN A 98 14.97 -13.45 0.26
CA ASN A 98 16.15 -13.24 -0.57
C ASN A 98 17.02 -14.51 -0.70
N LYS A 99 17.14 -15.31 0.38
CA LYS A 99 17.84 -16.60 0.35
C LYS A 99 17.13 -17.61 -0.56
N GLU A 100 15.80 -17.67 -0.50
CA GLU A 100 14.96 -18.52 -1.35
C GLU A 100 15.14 -18.16 -2.84
N ILE A 101 15.03 -16.87 -3.18
CA ILE A 101 15.26 -16.36 -4.55
C ILE A 101 16.67 -16.71 -5.05
N LYS A 102 17.70 -16.55 -4.21
CA LYS A 102 19.08 -16.89 -4.57
C LYS A 102 19.22 -18.39 -4.90
N ASN A 103 18.58 -19.25 -4.12
CA ASN A 103 18.59 -20.70 -4.35
C ASN A 103 17.88 -21.05 -5.68
N LEU A 104 16.69 -20.49 -5.92
CA LEU A 104 15.94 -20.70 -7.15
C LEU A 104 16.73 -20.24 -8.39
N ASN A 105 17.37 -19.07 -8.33
CA ASN A 105 18.22 -18.58 -9.42
C ASN A 105 19.42 -19.48 -9.69
N THR A 106 20.01 -20.06 -8.63
CA THR A 106 21.11 -21.02 -8.75
C THR A 106 20.65 -22.29 -9.45
N GLN A 107 19.50 -22.85 -9.03
CA GLN A 107 18.90 -24.03 -9.67
C GLN A 107 18.55 -23.76 -11.14
N LEU A 108 17.94 -22.61 -11.43
CA LEU A 108 17.60 -22.20 -12.79
C LEU A 108 18.84 -22.13 -13.69
N THR A 109 19.94 -21.58 -13.16
CA THR A 109 21.22 -21.48 -13.88
C THR A 109 21.80 -22.86 -14.19
N LEU A 110 21.77 -23.78 -13.23
CA LEU A 110 22.23 -25.16 -13.42
C LEU A 110 21.39 -25.90 -14.47
N THR A 111 20.06 -25.74 -14.42
CA THR A 111 19.13 -26.35 -15.38
C THR A 111 19.37 -25.82 -16.79
N LYS A 112 19.53 -24.50 -16.96
CA LYS A 112 19.89 -23.89 -18.26
C LYS A 112 21.20 -24.46 -18.82
N LYS A 113 22.22 -24.61 -17.98
CA LYS A 113 23.51 -25.21 -18.38
C LYS A 113 23.35 -26.66 -18.84
N LYS A 114 22.58 -27.48 -18.10
CA LYS A 114 22.29 -28.88 -18.47
C LYS A 114 21.54 -28.97 -19.80
N LEU A 115 20.53 -28.12 -20.00
CA LEU A 115 19.76 -28.05 -21.24
C LEU A 115 20.65 -27.70 -22.44
N LEU A 116 21.52 -26.70 -22.30
CA LEU A 116 22.45 -26.27 -23.34
C LEU A 116 23.46 -27.38 -23.70
N ILE A 117 23.92 -28.14 -22.71
CA ILE A 117 24.80 -29.30 -22.96
C ILE A 117 24.04 -30.39 -23.72
N SER A 118 22.79 -30.69 -23.34
CA SER A 118 21.94 -31.67 -24.03
C SER A 118 21.68 -31.28 -25.48
N GLN A 119 21.31 -30.02 -25.74
CA GLN A 119 21.14 -29.49 -27.11
C GLN A 119 22.41 -29.57 -27.95
N LYS A 120 23.59 -29.31 -27.36
CA LYS A 120 24.87 -29.47 -28.07
C LYS A 120 25.16 -30.93 -28.44
N ARG A 121 24.74 -31.89 -27.61
CA ARG A 121 24.91 -33.33 -27.88
C ARG A 121 23.99 -33.79 -29.02
N SER A 122 22.70 -33.43 -28.99
CA SER A 122 21.76 -33.81 -30.05
C SER A 122 22.15 -33.24 -31.43
N CYS A 123 22.64 -32.00 -31.49
CA CYS A 123 23.13 -31.41 -32.75
C CYS A 123 24.36 -32.13 -33.33
N LYS A 124 25.27 -32.64 -32.48
CA LYS A 124 26.42 -33.44 -32.95
C LYS A 124 25.97 -34.80 -33.51
N GLU A 125 24.94 -35.38 -32.92
CA GLU A 125 24.38 -36.67 -33.32
C GLU A 125 23.60 -36.57 -34.65
N GLN A 126 22.82 -35.50 -34.82
CA GLN A 126 22.16 -35.18 -36.10
C GLN A 126 23.16 -34.90 -37.23
N LYS A 127 24.30 -34.27 -36.95
CA LYS A 127 25.38 -34.08 -37.95
C LYS A 127 26.04 -35.39 -38.37
N LYS A 128 26.19 -36.37 -37.46
CA LYS A 128 26.68 -37.71 -37.82
C LYS A 128 25.66 -38.49 -38.66
N ASN A 129 24.37 -38.38 -38.34
CA ASN A 129 23.31 -39.10 -39.06
C ASN A 129 22.99 -38.48 -40.45
N ASN A 130 23.17 -37.17 -40.62
CA ASN A 130 22.98 -36.49 -41.91
C ASN A 130 24.12 -36.75 -42.94
N ILE A 131 25.28 -37.23 -42.51
CA ILE A 131 26.34 -37.70 -43.43
C ILE A 131 26.00 -39.09 -44.01
N SER A 132 25.16 -39.88 -43.32
CA SER A 132 24.69 -41.20 -43.77
C SER A 132 23.44 -41.14 -44.65
N ASN A 133 22.56 -40.14 -44.43
CA ASN A 133 21.28 -40.02 -45.15
C ASN A 133 21.22 -38.77 -46.04
N LYS A 134 22.01 -38.76 -47.11
CA LYS A 134 21.86 -37.81 -48.22
C LYS A 134 21.03 -38.43 -49.36
N ASN A 135 19.89 -39.06 -49.05
CA ASN A 135 18.91 -39.55 -50.03
C ASN A 135 17.54 -39.79 -49.36
N LYS A 136 16.73 -38.73 -49.18
CA LYS A 136 15.24 -38.71 -49.33
C LYS A 136 14.56 -37.58 -48.54
N LEU A 137 13.61 -36.93 -49.22
CA LEU A 137 12.43 -36.17 -48.73
C LEU A 137 12.72 -34.92 -47.87
N LYS A 138 12.53 -33.67 -48.31
CA LYS A 138 11.41 -32.99 -49.00
C LYS A 138 10.03 -33.09 -48.30
N LYS A 139 9.67 -31.93 -47.72
CA LYS A 139 8.33 -31.34 -47.47
C LYS A 139 7.39 -32.03 -46.46
N SER A 140 7.11 -31.34 -45.37
CA SER A 140 5.80 -30.66 -45.19
C SER A 140 5.80 -29.79 -43.94
N VAL A 141 5.33 -28.56 -44.10
CA VAL A 141 5.07 -27.56 -43.05
C VAL A 141 3.56 -27.53 -42.89
N SER A 142 3.06 -27.66 -41.66
CA SER A 142 1.67 -27.36 -41.32
C SER A 142 1.64 -26.42 -40.12
N LYS A 143 1.12 -25.21 -40.35
CA LYS A 143 0.86 -24.17 -39.35
C LYS A 143 -0.58 -24.37 -38.85
N ASN A 144 -0.75 -24.62 -37.55
CA ASN A 144 -2.07 -24.57 -36.91
C ASN A 144 -2.25 -23.23 -36.21
N THR A 145 -3.21 -22.45 -36.73
CA THR A 145 -3.73 -21.21 -36.13
C THR A 145 -4.88 -21.58 -35.21
N ILE A 146 -4.78 -21.24 -33.92
CA ILE A 146 -5.82 -21.46 -32.92
C ILE A 146 -6.65 -20.18 -32.80
N ASN A 147 -7.94 -20.29 -33.09
CA ASN A 147 -8.97 -19.29 -32.86
C ASN A 147 -9.37 -19.34 -31.37
N GLU A 148 -9.20 -18.24 -30.63
CA GLU A 148 -9.73 -18.10 -29.27
C GLU A 148 -10.84 -17.04 -29.26
N GLU A 149 -12.03 -17.44 -28.82
CA GLU A 149 -13.23 -16.62 -28.72
C GLU A 149 -13.11 -15.51 -27.65
N PRO A 150 -13.80 -14.37 -27.83
CA PRO A 150 -13.74 -13.23 -26.91
C PRO A 150 -14.47 -13.51 -25.60
N ILE A 151 -13.72 -13.65 -24.51
CA ILE A 151 -14.23 -13.80 -23.15
C ILE A 151 -14.91 -12.49 -22.73
N LYS A 152 -16.22 -12.55 -22.47
CA LYS A 152 -17.09 -11.42 -22.12
C LYS A 152 -16.99 -11.09 -20.63
N THR A 153 -15.87 -10.55 -20.16
CA THR A 153 -15.73 -10.05 -18.78
C THR A 153 -16.18 -8.59 -18.69
N THR A 154 -17.10 -8.29 -17.77
CA THR A 154 -17.67 -6.93 -17.59
C THR A 154 -16.87 -6.05 -16.61
N LYS A 155 -15.92 -6.63 -15.85
CA LYS A 155 -15.13 -5.92 -14.84
C LYS A 155 -13.67 -5.74 -15.27
N TRP A 156 -13.17 -4.53 -15.14
CA TRP A 156 -11.79 -4.14 -15.48
C TRP A 156 -11.29 -3.08 -14.50
N ILE A 157 -9.97 -2.97 -14.37
CA ILE A 157 -9.31 -1.87 -13.64
C ILE A 157 -8.66 -0.89 -14.61
N LYS A 158 -8.58 0.39 -14.22
CA LYS A 158 -7.86 1.41 -14.97
C LYS A 158 -6.41 1.50 -14.49
N VAL A 159 -5.45 1.41 -15.40
CA VAL A 159 -4.02 1.52 -15.11
C VAL A 159 -3.40 2.60 -16.00
N ILE A 160 -2.52 3.42 -15.44
CA ILE A 160 -1.76 4.41 -16.19
C ILE A 160 -0.37 3.82 -16.48
N VAL A 161 0.04 3.82 -17.75
CA VAL A 161 1.36 3.36 -18.18
C VAL A 161 2.42 4.30 -17.62
N GLN A 162 3.40 3.74 -16.90
CA GLN A 162 4.54 4.47 -16.34
C GLN A 162 5.83 3.78 -16.80
N ASN A 163 6.89 4.56 -17.06
CA ASN A 163 8.28 4.11 -17.23
C ASN A 163 8.55 3.15 -18.41
N ASN A 164 8.08 3.46 -19.62
CA ASN A 164 8.37 2.68 -20.84
C ASN A 164 8.06 1.17 -20.68
N ILE A 165 7.11 0.83 -19.81
CA ILE A 165 6.63 -0.53 -19.59
C ILE A 165 5.95 -1.03 -20.87
N ASN A 166 6.24 -2.27 -21.25
CA ASN A 166 5.59 -2.89 -22.39
C ASN A 166 4.31 -3.65 -21.96
N ILE A 167 3.48 -4.04 -22.93
CA ILE A 167 2.21 -4.74 -22.65
C ILE A 167 2.40 -6.13 -22.01
N TYR A 168 3.52 -6.78 -22.29
CA TYR A 168 3.86 -8.09 -21.72
C TYR A 168 4.20 -7.99 -20.24
N ASP A 169 4.89 -6.94 -19.83
CA ASP A 169 5.21 -6.65 -18.43
C ASP A 169 3.93 -6.36 -17.63
N LEU A 170 2.95 -5.68 -18.25
CA LEU A 170 1.62 -5.50 -17.64
C LEU A 170 0.90 -6.85 -17.48
N ALA A 171 0.92 -7.71 -18.51
CA ALA A 171 0.32 -9.04 -18.42
C ALA A 171 0.98 -9.90 -17.35
N LEU A 172 2.30 -9.88 -17.28
CA LEU A 172 3.06 -10.57 -16.24
C LEU A 172 2.73 -10.03 -14.84
N LYS A 173 2.56 -8.71 -14.70
CA LYS A 173 2.26 -8.05 -13.43
C LYS A 173 0.84 -8.32 -12.91
N TYR A 174 -0.15 -8.39 -13.80
CA TYR A 174 -1.57 -8.48 -13.43
C TYR A 174 -2.15 -9.89 -13.56
N TYR A 175 -1.60 -10.72 -14.44
CA TYR A 175 -2.08 -12.10 -14.67
C TYR A 175 -1.08 -13.17 -14.28
N GLY A 176 0.14 -12.79 -13.88
CA GLY A 176 1.23 -13.73 -13.63
C GLY A 176 1.81 -14.38 -14.90
N ASP A 177 1.29 -14.04 -16.08
CA ASP A 177 1.65 -14.65 -17.36
C ASP A 177 1.70 -13.62 -18.49
N ALA A 178 2.88 -13.45 -19.08
CA ALA A 178 3.12 -12.55 -20.20
C ALA A 178 2.31 -12.94 -21.46
N HIS A 179 1.97 -14.22 -21.65
CA HIS A 179 1.18 -14.67 -22.81
C HIS A 179 -0.27 -14.19 -22.79
N GLN A 180 -0.75 -13.73 -21.63
CA GLN A 180 -2.09 -13.16 -21.49
C GLN A 180 -2.20 -11.69 -21.95
N TYR A 181 -1.13 -11.11 -22.53
CA TYR A 181 -1.14 -9.75 -23.08
C TYR A 181 -2.27 -9.51 -24.10
N LYS A 182 -2.68 -10.56 -24.83
CA LYS A 182 -3.78 -10.49 -25.80
C LYS A 182 -5.07 -9.98 -25.15
N LYS A 183 -5.33 -10.34 -23.89
CA LYS A 183 -6.52 -9.87 -23.14
C LYS A 183 -6.48 -8.37 -22.93
N ILE A 184 -5.31 -7.82 -22.59
CA ILE A 184 -5.09 -6.37 -22.44
C ILE A 184 -5.26 -5.70 -23.81
N TYR A 185 -4.66 -6.27 -24.85
CA TYR A 185 -4.73 -5.71 -26.20
C TYR A 185 -6.18 -5.64 -26.70
N ILE A 186 -6.93 -6.74 -26.62
CA ILE A 186 -8.34 -6.82 -27.06
C ILE A 186 -9.19 -5.77 -26.33
N ALA A 187 -8.98 -5.57 -25.03
CA ALA A 187 -9.73 -4.59 -24.24
C ALA A 187 -9.39 -3.12 -24.57
N ASN A 188 -8.27 -2.85 -25.27
CA ASN A 188 -7.75 -1.51 -25.56
C ASN A 188 -7.35 -1.33 -27.04
N GLN A 189 -7.94 -2.08 -27.97
CA GLN A 189 -7.60 -1.99 -29.39
C GLN A 189 -7.82 -0.59 -29.98
N ASN A 190 -8.72 0.19 -29.38
CA ASN A 190 -8.96 1.58 -29.74
C ASN A 190 -7.84 2.54 -29.31
N LEU A 191 -6.93 2.10 -28.44
CA LEU A 191 -5.81 2.90 -27.91
C LEU A 191 -4.46 2.37 -28.37
N ILE A 192 -4.30 1.05 -28.48
CA ILE A 192 -3.04 0.39 -28.81
C ILE A 192 -3.03 0.04 -30.30
N GLY A 193 -2.04 0.52 -31.03
CA GLY A 193 -1.84 0.16 -32.44
C GLY A 193 -1.36 -1.28 -32.63
N ASN A 194 -1.31 -1.74 -33.88
CA ASN A 194 -0.89 -3.10 -34.25
C ASN A 194 0.57 -3.44 -33.87
N ASN A 195 1.37 -2.44 -33.48
CA ASN A 195 2.73 -2.60 -33.00
C ASN A 195 2.84 -2.91 -31.50
N PHE A 196 1.71 -2.92 -30.76
CA PHE A 196 1.65 -3.15 -29.32
C PHE A 196 2.47 -2.14 -28.48
N GLU A 197 2.80 -0.99 -29.04
CA GLU A 197 3.56 0.03 -28.34
C GLU A 197 2.67 0.79 -27.36
N LEU A 198 3.18 0.98 -26.16
CA LEU A 198 2.52 1.75 -25.10
C LEU A 198 3.26 3.08 -24.90
N GLN A 199 2.50 4.16 -24.75
CA GLN A 199 3.04 5.48 -24.46
C GLN A 199 2.89 5.79 -22.96
N ASN A 200 3.89 6.47 -22.38
CA ASN A 200 3.80 6.92 -21.00
C ASN A 200 2.58 7.84 -20.80
N GLY A 201 1.84 7.63 -19.70
CA GLY A 201 0.61 8.35 -19.41
C GLY A 201 -0.66 7.76 -20.05
N MET A 202 -0.53 6.76 -20.93
CA MET A 202 -1.70 6.10 -21.52
C MET A 202 -2.53 5.39 -20.45
N SER A 203 -3.86 5.58 -20.50
CA SER A 203 -4.81 4.92 -19.59
C SER A 203 -5.35 3.63 -20.23
N LEU A 204 -4.99 2.49 -19.66
CA LEU A 204 -5.39 1.16 -20.14
C LEU A 204 -6.44 0.52 -19.21
N LYS A 205 -7.34 -0.25 -19.81
CA LYS A 205 -8.27 -1.14 -19.12
C LYS A 205 -7.66 -2.53 -19.00
N ILE A 206 -7.50 -3.05 -17.79
CA ILE A 206 -7.04 -4.42 -17.54
C ILE A 206 -8.24 -5.26 -17.12
N PRO A 207 -8.74 -6.18 -17.95
CA PRO A 207 -9.82 -7.09 -17.58
C PRO A 207 -9.47 -7.92 -16.34
N ILE A 208 -10.41 -8.06 -15.40
CA ILE A 208 -10.24 -8.95 -14.25
C ILE A 208 -10.63 -10.36 -14.71
N THR A 209 -9.71 -11.31 -14.54
CA THR A 209 -9.91 -12.74 -14.84
C THR A 209 -9.75 -13.57 -13.57
N GLU A 210 -10.08 -14.86 -13.62
CA GLU A 210 -9.88 -15.79 -12.48
C GLU A 210 -8.41 -15.90 -12.06
N SER A 211 -7.48 -15.58 -12.96
CA SER A 211 -6.02 -15.54 -12.72
C SER A 211 -5.51 -14.21 -12.15
N PHE A 212 -6.39 -13.27 -11.80
CA PHE A 212 -6.01 -11.98 -11.24
C PHE A 212 -5.60 -12.18 -9.78
N GLU A 213 -4.30 -12.44 -9.53
CA GLU A 213 -3.76 -12.63 -8.19
C GLU A 213 -4.13 -11.45 -7.26
N ASP A 214 -4.37 -11.77 -5.98
CA ASP A 214 -4.78 -10.90 -4.86
C ASP A 214 -3.90 -9.64 -4.66
N GLN A 215 -3.90 -8.72 -5.60
CA GLN A 215 -3.42 -7.36 -5.37
C GLN A 215 -4.49 -6.58 -4.62
N PRO A 216 -4.10 -5.70 -3.67
CA PRO A 216 -5.06 -4.87 -2.95
C PRO A 216 -5.87 -4.04 -3.95
N LEU A 217 -7.13 -4.43 -4.13
CA LEU A 217 -8.10 -3.84 -5.04
C LEU A 217 -8.27 -2.34 -4.73
N LEU A 218 -7.69 -1.48 -5.57
CA LEU A 218 -8.16 -0.11 -5.72
C LEU A 218 -9.20 -0.11 -6.85
N LEU A 219 -10.37 -0.69 -6.56
CA LEU A 219 -11.52 -0.57 -7.45
C LEU A 219 -11.99 0.88 -7.42
N HIS A 220 -11.83 1.56 -8.55
CA HIS A 220 -12.61 2.76 -8.83
C HIS A 220 -13.96 2.29 -9.38
N GLU A 221 -14.95 2.24 -8.51
CA GLU A 221 -16.36 2.22 -8.93
C GLU A 221 -16.65 3.58 -9.59
N ASN A 222 -17.07 3.55 -10.85
CA ASN A 222 -17.65 4.70 -11.53
C ASN A 222 -19.14 4.78 -11.22
#